data_AF-A0A7J4KW26-F1
#
_entry.id   AF-A0A7J4KW26-F1
#
_cell.length_a   1.000
_cell.length_b   1.000
_cell.length_c   1.000
_cell.angle_alpha   90.00
_cell.angle_beta   90.00
_cell.angle_gamma   90.00
#
_symmetry.space_group_name_H-M   'P 1'
#
loop_
_entity.id
_entity.type
_entity.pdbx_description
1 polymer ?
#
loop_
_entity_poly.entity_id
_entity_poly.type
_entity_poly.pdbx_seq_one_letter_code
_entity_poly.pdbx_strand_id
1 'polypeptide(L)'
;MNSEPRIIIAASSKKVLEDWKKFGVVIDKNEGLISGAAGLLLGIAKEQGLEGACLMGETSSQLYLGDHGSAKALLELLVKKFKFKLNLAELEKEAKNIEEAFQKLTQQLKEQTEQESPNLSYVR
;
A
#
# COMPACT_ATOMS: atom_id res chain seq x y z
N MET A 1 10.99 8.90 4.48
CA MET A 1 9.87 8.08 4.99
C MET A 1 10.42 6.67 5.18
N ASN A 2 10.48 6.14 6.40
CA ASN A 2 11.39 5.02 6.73
C ASN A 2 10.66 3.74 7.21
N SER A 3 9.42 3.52 6.76
CA SER A 3 8.65 2.34 7.15
C SER A 3 8.25 1.59 5.89
N GLU A 4 8.65 0.32 5.79
CA GLU A 4 8.12 -0.58 4.74
C GLU A 4 6.59 -0.65 4.86
N PRO A 5 5.86 -0.60 3.72
CA PRO A 5 4.41 -0.65 3.75
C PRO A 5 3.94 -2.01 4.27
N ARG A 6 2.98 -2.00 5.21
CA ARG A 6 2.40 -3.26 5.69
C ARG A 6 1.49 -3.84 4.61
N ILE A 7 1.50 -5.17 4.49
CA ILE A 7 0.55 -5.88 3.66
C ILE A 7 -0.58 -6.40 4.54
N ILE A 8 -1.78 -5.87 4.32
CA ILE A 8 -3.01 -6.23 5.00
C ILE A 8 -3.70 -7.37 4.23
N ILE A 9 -4.34 -8.29 4.96
CA ILE A 9 -5.06 -9.43 4.38
C ILE A 9 -6.52 -9.52 4.84
N ALA A 10 -7.40 -9.90 3.91
CA ALA A 10 -8.69 -10.54 4.19
C ALA A 10 -8.74 -11.91 3.47
N ALA A 11 -9.33 -12.92 4.10
CA ALA A 11 -9.32 -14.29 3.55
C ALA A 11 -10.69 -14.96 3.66
N SER A 12 -10.96 -15.92 2.77
CA SER A 12 -12.22 -16.68 2.77
C SER A 12 -12.30 -17.70 3.93
N SER A 13 -11.16 -18.09 4.51
CA SER A 13 -11.09 -19.02 5.64
C SER A 13 -9.94 -18.71 6.60
N LYS A 14 -10.06 -19.16 7.86
CA LYS A 14 -8.98 -19.07 8.87
C LYS A 14 -7.72 -19.81 8.44
N LYS A 15 -7.87 -20.93 7.72
CA LYS A 15 -6.73 -21.71 7.22
C LYS A 15 -5.87 -20.87 6.27
N VAL A 16 -6.50 -20.20 5.30
CA VAL A 16 -5.79 -19.32 4.35
C VAL A 16 -5.09 -18.18 5.10
N LEU A 17 -5.79 -17.57 6.05
CA LEU A 17 -5.25 -16.49 6.88
C LEU A 17 -3.96 -16.89 7.63
N GLU A 18 -3.99 -18.03 8.33
CA GLU A 18 -2.82 -18.55 9.06
C GLU A 18 -1.66 -18.92 8.14
N ASP A 19 -1.96 -19.39 6.93
CA ASP A 19 -0.93 -19.75 5.97
C ASP A 19 -0.20 -18.52 5.40
N TRP A 20 -0.91 -17.41 5.24
CA TRP A 20 -0.33 -16.13 4.83
C TRP A 20 0.40 -15.40 5.96
N LYS A 21 -0.05 -15.50 7.22
CA LYS A 21 0.63 -14.87 8.38
C LYS A 21 2.11 -15.24 8.49
N LYS A 22 2.48 -16.46 8.07
CA LYS A 22 3.88 -16.94 8.01
C LYS A 22 4.79 -16.08 7.12
N PHE A 23 4.21 -15.26 6.25
CA PHE A 23 4.93 -14.41 5.31
C PHE A 23 4.95 -12.94 5.72
N GLY A 24 4.39 -12.58 6.89
CA GLY A 24 4.45 -11.22 7.44
C GLY A 24 3.27 -10.33 7.09
N VAL A 25 2.17 -10.88 6.55
CA VAL A 25 0.93 -10.11 6.38
C VAL A 25 0.25 -9.86 7.72
N VAL A 26 -0.47 -8.74 7.82
CA VAL A 26 -1.16 -8.33 9.04
C VAL A 26 -2.67 -8.27 8.83
N ILE A 27 -3.42 -8.46 9.90
CA ILE A 27 -4.85 -8.17 9.94
C ILE A 27 -4.97 -6.79 10.56
N ASP A 28 -5.51 -5.82 9.82
CA ASP A 28 -5.69 -4.46 10.34
C ASP A 28 -6.86 -4.39 11.31
N LYS A 29 -8.05 -4.81 10.85
CA LYS A 29 -9.29 -4.81 11.63
C LYS A 29 -10.04 -6.11 11.44
N ASN A 30 -10.80 -6.50 12.46
CA ASN A 30 -11.72 -7.64 12.37
C ASN A 30 -12.95 -7.35 11.50
N GLU A 31 -13.25 -6.08 11.26
CA GLU A 31 -14.38 -5.61 10.46
C GLU A 31 -13.92 -4.53 9.48
N GLY A 32 -14.46 -4.56 8.27
CA GLY A 32 -14.14 -3.62 7.19
C GLY A 32 -14.85 -3.97 5.90
N LEU A 33 -14.81 -3.05 4.93
CA LEU A 33 -15.38 -3.23 3.59
C LEU A 33 -14.26 -3.18 2.55
N ILE A 34 -14.16 -4.25 1.76
CA ILE A 34 -13.37 -4.25 0.52
C ILE A 34 -14.38 -4.05 -0.61
N SER A 35 -14.28 -2.92 -1.31
CA SER A 35 -15.18 -2.59 -2.42
C SER A 35 -14.63 -3.06 -3.77
N GLY A 36 -15.50 -3.05 -4.79
CA GLY A 36 -15.13 -3.41 -6.16
C GLY A 36 -14.86 -4.90 -6.37
N ALA A 37 -14.12 -5.20 -7.43
CA ALA A 37 -13.88 -6.58 -7.87
C ALA A 37 -13.16 -7.43 -6.79
N ALA A 38 -12.20 -6.86 -6.07
CA ALA A 38 -11.45 -7.59 -5.04
C ALA A 38 -12.35 -8.12 -3.91
N GLY A 39 -13.30 -7.29 -3.44
CA GLY A 39 -14.27 -7.69 -2.42
C GLY A 39 -15.29 -8.69 -2.95
N LEU A 40 -15.83 -8.43 -4.15
CA LEU A 40 -16.81 -9.30 -4.79
C LEU A 40 -16.24 -10.71 -5.04
N LEU A 41 -15.04 -10.80 -5.61
CA LEU A 41 -14.38 -12.07 -5.89
C LEU A 41 -14.08 -12.86 -4.61
N LEU A 42 -13.65 -12.19 -3.54
CA LEU A 42 -13.40 -12.87 -2.26
C LEU A 42 -14.71 -13.38 -1.63
N GLY A 43 -15.79 -12.61 -1.74
CA GLY A 43 -17.13 -13.02 -1.29
C GLY A 43 -17.64 -14.24 -2.06
N ILE A 44 -17.59 -14.20 -3.40
CA ILE A 44 -17.99 -15.32 -4.26
C ILE A 44 -17.12 -16.55 -3.97
N ALA A 45 -15.81 -16.38 -3.83
CA ALA A 45 -14.91 -17.49 -3.49
C ALA A 45 -15.35 -18.18 -2.19
N LYS A 46 -15.70 -17.40 -1.16
CA LYS A 46 -16.22 -17.95 0.11
C LYS A 46 -17.53 -18.71 -0.07
N GLU A 47 -18.50 -18.16 -0.82
CA GLU A 47 -19.78 -18.83 -1.08
C GLU A 47 -19.61 -20.14 -1.87
N GLN A 48 -18.64 -20.20 -2.77
CA GLN A 48 -18.33 -21.38 -3.58
C GLN A 48 -17.40 -22.38 -2.85
N GLY A 49 -17.06 -22.14 -1.57
CA GLY A 49 -16.14 -23.00 -0.82
C GLY A 49 -14.70 -22.97 -1.32
N LEU A 50 -14.31 -21.93 -2.06
CA LEU A 50 -12.97 -21.73 -2.58
C LEU A 50 -12.07 -21.00 -1.57
N GLU A 51 -10.81 -21.43 -1.50
CA GLU A 51 -9.77 -20.76 -0.73
C GLU A 51 -9.27 -19.52 -1.48
N GLY A 52 -9.44 -18.34 -0.86
CA GLY A 52 -9.08 -17.07 -1.47
C GLY A 52 -8.60 -16.06 -0.42
N ALA A 53 -7.79 -15.10 -0.88
CA ALA A 53 -7.31 -13.99 -0.08
C ALA A 53 -7.27 -12.71 -0.92
N CYS A 54 -7.63 -11.59 -0.29
CA CYS A 54 -7.36 -10.24 -0.77
C CYS A 54 -6.16 -9.69 0.01
N LEU A 55 -5.09 -9.33 -0.70
CA LEU A 55 -3.89 -8.71 -0.17
C LEU A 55 -3.88 -7.23 -0.58
N MET A 56 -3.62 -6.34 0.37
CA MET A 56 -3.67 -4.90 0.17
C MET A 56 -2.44 -4.29 0.81
N GLY A 57 -1.62 -3.58 0.03
CA GLY A 57 -0.51 -2.81 0.58
C GLY A 57 -1.02 -1.46 1.11
N GLU A 58 -0.52 -1.04 2.27
CA GLU A 58 -0.77 0.32 2.76
C GLU A 58 -0.18 1.35 1.80
N THR A 59 -0.89 2.47 1.63
CA THR A 59 -0.45 3.59 0.78
C THR A 59 -0.56 4.90 1.56
N SER A 60 0.39 5.81 1.38
CA SER A 60 0.26 7.16 1.96
C SER A 60 -0.67 8.05 1.14
N SER A 61 -1.51 8.84 1.80
CA SER A 61 -2.35 9.87 1.14
C SER A 61 -1.52 10.96 0.45
N GLN A 62 -0.25 11.09 0.81
CA GLN A 62 0.70 12.02 0.19
C GLN A 62 1.20 11.51 -1.17
N LEU A 63 1.13 10.20 -1.43
CA LEU A 63 1.58 9.55 -2.66
C LEU A 63 0.47 9.54 -3.73
N TYR A 64 -0.02 10.72 -4.12
CA TYR A 64 -1.11 10.87 -5.10
C TYR A 64 -0.73 10.41 -6.53
N LEU A 65 0.57 10.27 -6.83
CA LEU A 65 1.09 9.75 -8.10
C LEU A 65 1.29 8.22 -8.10
N GLY A 66 0.86 7.54 -7.05
CA GLY A 66 0.95 6.09 -6.92
C GLY A 66 2.10 5.62 -6.03
N ASP A 67 1.80 4.64 -5.18
CA ASP A 67 2.75 4.07 -4.22
C ASP A 67 3.40 2.80 -4.79
N HIS A 68 4.54 2.98 -5.44
CA HIS A 68 5.30 1.89 -6.05
C HIS A 68 5.97 1.00 -5.00
N GLY A 69 6.25 1.54 -3.80
CA GLY A 69 6.79 0.77 -2.68
C GLY A 69 5.79 -0.28 -2.19
N SER A 70 4.52 0.10 -2.09
CA SER A 70 3.42 -0.78 -1.72
C SER A 70 3.22 -1.92 -2.73
N ALA A 71 3.21 -1.59 -4.02
CA ALA A 71 3.14 -2.58 -5.09
C ALA A 71 4.35 -3.54 -5.08
N LYS A 72 5.56 -3.01 -4.89
CA LYS A 72 6.79 -3.79 -4.79
C LYS A 72 6.73 -4.78 -3.62
N ALA A 73 6.37 -4.31 -2.43
CA ALA A 73 6.28 -5.16 -1.24
C ALA A 73 5.28 -6.32 -1.43
N LEU A 74 4.14 -6.06 -2.09
CA LEU A 74 3.16 -7.10 -2.40
C LEU A 74 3.70 -8.12 -3.42
N LEU A 75 4.43 -7.67 -4.45
CA LEU A 75 5.07 -8.56 -5.43
C LEU A 75 6.18 -9.41 -4.80
N GLU A 76 7.02 -8.83 -3.95
CA GLU A 76 8.06 -9.55 -3.20
C GLU A 76 7.45 -10.63 -2.29
N LEU A 77 6.32 -10.32 -1.64
CA LEU A 77 5.57 -11.28 -0.85
C LEU A 77 5.06 -12.46 -1.71
N LEU A 78 4.49 -12.17 -2.89
CA LEU A 78 4.02 -13.20 -3.82
C LEU A 78 5.17 -14.07 -4.33
N VAL A 79 6.30 -13.46 -4.72
CA VAL A 79 7.53 -14.16 -5.11
C VAL A 79 8.01 -15.07 -3.98
N LYS A 80 8.01 -14.60 -2.74
CA LYS A 80 8.42 -15.39 -1.56
C LYS A 80 7.48 -16.58 -1.32
N LYS A 81 6.16 -16.39 -1.44
CA LYS A 81 5.15 -17.44 -1.23
C LYS A 81 5.19 -18.51 -2.31
N PHE A 82 5.22 -18.10 -3.57
CA PHE A 82 5.04 -19.00 -4.72
C PHE A 82 6.35 -19.37 -5.42
N LYS A 83 7.48 -18.79 -5.00
CA LYS A 83 8.84 -19.10 -5.47
C LYS A 83 9.05 -18.96 -6.99
N PHE A 84 8.35 -18.00 -7.61
CA PHE A 84 8.60 -17.65 -9.01
C PHE A 84 9.68 -16.57 -9.13
N LYS A 85 10.29 -16.44 -10.31
CA LYS A 85 11.25 -15.37 -10.59
C LYS A 85 10.50 -14.19 -11.19
N LEU A 86 10.74 -13.00 -10.64
CA LEU A 86 10.20 -11.74 -11.14
C LEU A 86 11.32 -10.72 -11.17
N ASN A 87 11.48 -10.02 -12.30
CA ASN A 87 12.39 -8.90 -12.39
C ASN A 87 11.67 -7.62 -11.95
N LEU A 88 12.10 -7.03 -10.84
CA LEU A 88 11.52 -5.81 -10.28
C LEU A 88 12.31 -4.53 -10.66
N ALA A 89 13.33 -4.64 -11.52
CA ALA A 89 14.23 -3.51 -11.83
C ALA A 89 13.50 -2.28 -12.41
N GLU A 90 12.54 -2.47 -13.31
CA GLU A 90 11.75 -1.36 -13.86
C GLU A 90 10.85 -0.71 -12.81
N LEU A 91 10.23 -1.52 -11.95
CA LEU A 91 9.40 -1.02 -10.85
C LEU A 91 10.22 -0.21 -9.84
N GLU A 92 11.45 -0.66 -9.52
CA GLU A 92 12.36 0.08 -8.65
C GLU A 92 12.84 1.40 -9.26
N LYS A 93 13.10 1.40 -10.57
CA LYS A 93 13.46 2.62 -11.30
C LYS A 93 12.32 3.63 -11.23
N GLU A 94 11.09 3.19 -11.49
CA GLU A 94 9.93 4.09 -11.49
C GLU A 94 9.58 4.58 -10.09
N ALA A 95 9.71 3.73 -9.06
CA ALA A 95 9.57 4.13 -7.67
C ALA A 95 10.50 5.28 -7.30
N LYS A 96 11.79 5.20 -7.71
CA LYS A 96 12.78 6.26 -7.47
C LYS A 96 12.42 7.55 -8.22
N ASN A 97 12.00 7.44 -9.47
CA ASN A 97 11.60 8.62 -10.27
C ASN A 97 10.46 9.40 -9.60
N ILE A 98 9.43 8.69 -9.11
CA ILE A 98 8.28 9.29 -8.43
C ILE A 98 8.69 9.88 -7.08
N GLU A 99 9.55 9.20 -6.32
CA GLU A 99 10.06 9.70 -5.05
C GLU A 99 10.85 11.00 -5.24
N GLU A 100 11.73 11.07 -6.25
CA GLU A 100 12.48 12.28 -6.59
C GLU A 100 11.57 13.43 -7.03
N ALA A 101 10.55 13.15 -7.85
CA ALA A 101 9.57 14.14 -8.27
C ALA A 101 8.79 14.70 -7.07
N PHE A 102 8.39 13.83 -6.15
CA PHE A 102 7.68 14.21 -4.94
C PHE A 102 8.52 15.07 -3.99
N GLN A 103 9.81 14.73 -3.82
CA GLN A 103 10.74 15.54 -3.03
C GLN A 103 10.88 16.95 -3.59
N LYS A 104 11.03 17.09 -4.92
CA LYS A 104 11.13 18.40 -5.60
C LYS A 104 9.85 19.23 -5.40
N LEU A 105 8.68 18.62 -5.59
CA LEU A 105 7.39 19.29 -5.39
C LEU A 105 7.20 19.73 -3.93
N THR A 106 7.53 18.87 -2.97
CA THR A 106 7.42 19.19 -1.54
C THR A 106 8.35 20.34 -1.16
N GLN A 107 9.55 20.39 -1.73
CA GLN A 107 10.49 21.49 -1.52
C GLN A 107 9.92 22.81 -2.07
N GLN A 108 9.39 22.80 -3.30
CA GLN A 108 8.79 23.99 -3.91
C GLN A 108 7.58 24.51 -3.11
N LEU A 109 6.72 23.62 -2.62
CA LEU A 109 5.58 23.99 -1.78
C LEU A 109 6.02 24.60 -0.45
N LYS A 110 7.09 24.08 0.18
CA LYS A 110 7.65 24.67 1.40
C LYS A 110 8.21 26.08 1.16
N GLU A 111 8.95 26.26 0.08
CA GLU A 111 9.52 27.56 -0.31
C GLU A 111 8.43 28.61 -0.57
N GLN A 112 7.28 28.22 -1.15
CA GLN A 112 6.12 29.11 -1.32
C GLN A 112 5.43 29.46 0.02
N THR A 113 5.32 28.50 0.94
CA THR A 113 4.64 28.72 2.23
C THR A 113 5.46 29.64 3.16
N GLU A 114 6.80 29.60 3.07
CA GLU A 114 7.68 30.50 3.84
C GLU A 114 7.68 31.95 3.29
N GLN A 115 7.35 32.15 2.02
CA GLN A 115 7.24 33.48 1.41
C GLN A 115 5.89 34.19 1.72
N GLU A 116 4.85 33.45 2.10
CA GLU A 116 3.49 33.97 2.38
C GLU A 116 3.19 34.22 3.88
N SER A 117 4.21 34.37 4.73
CA SER A 117 4.01 34.75 6.15
C SER A 117 4.21 36.25 6.41
N PRO A 118 3.28 37.17 6.06
CA PRO A 118 3.24 38.47 6.69
C PRO A 118 2.68 38.30 8.11
N ASN A 119 3.44 38.77 9.08
CA ASN A 119 3.10 38.83 10.49
C ASN A 119 1.77 39.60 10.71
N LEU A 120 0.64 38.89 10.76
CA LEU A 120 -0.65 39.46 11.13
C LEU A 120 -1.01 39.01 12.54
N SER A 121 -0.65 39.87 13.51
CA SER A 121 -1.18 39.81 14.86
C SER A 121 -2.63 40.29 14.85
N TYR A 122 -3.58 39.41 15.17
CA TYR A 122 -4.91 39.84 15.60
C TYR A 122 -5.08 39.49 17.08
N VAL A 123 -5.31 40.54 17.88
CA VAL A 123 -5.63 40.48 19.31
C VAL A 123 -7.07 39.98 19.44
N ARG A 124 -7.30 39.01 20.35
CA ARG A 124 -8.63 38.67 20.86
C ARG A 124 -8.94 39.49 22.11
#